data_AF-A0A497F6I6-F1
#
_entry.id   AF-A0A497F6I6-F1
#
_cell.length_a   1.000
_cell.length_b   1.000
_cell.length_c   1.000
_cell.angle_alpha   90.00
_cell.angle_beta   90.00
_cell.angle_gamma   90.00
#
_symmetry.space_group_name_H-M   'P 1'
#
loop_
_entity.id
_entity.type
_entity.pdbx_description
1 polymer ?
#
loop_
_entity_poly.entity_id
_entity_poly.type
_entity_poly.pdbx_seq_one_letter_code
_entity_poly.pdbx_strand_id
1 'polypeptide(L)'
;MRKLTIKVIGPETDYATYTLYLWFLTEVIDILRSELSEDVEVEINWIKDIPEDGTYPKVLINGDEVLVGIPSDPGYVYESIRSYLVRRGIL
;
A
#
# COMPACT_ATOMS: atom_id res chain seq x y z
N MET A 1 -17.36 -10.51 -5.01
CA MET A 1 -16.03 -10.28 -4.40
C MET A 1 -15.81 -8.78 -4.33
N ARG A 2 -15.45 -8.29 -3.14
CA ARG A 2 -15.06 -6.91 -2.92
C ARG A 2 -13.58 -6.78 -3.29
N LYS A 3 -13.20 -5.75 -4.06
CA LYS A 3 -11.80 -5.57 -4.46
C LYS A 3 -11.15 -4.48 -3.61
N LEU A 4 -9.95 -4.77 -3.11
CA LEU A 4 -9.08 -3.83 -2.41
C LEU A 4 -7.88 -3.52 -3.30
N THR A 5 -7.90 -2.38 -3.99
CA THR A 5 -6.80 -1.96 -4.85
C THR A 5 -5.85 -1.06 -4.05
N ILE A 6 -4.63 -1.54 -3.88
CA ILE A 6 -3.51 -0.81 -3.29
C ILE A 6 -2.61 -0.33 -4.42
N LYS A 7 -2.30 0.96 -4.43
CA LYS A 7 -1.37 1.57 -5.39
C LYS A 7 -0.19 2.16 -4.64
N VAL A 8 1.01 1.71 -4.97
CA VAL A 8 2.26 2.37 -4.59
C VAL A 8 2.62 3.34 -5.71
N ILE A 9 2.79 4.61 -5.40
CA ILE A 9 3.04 5.68 -6.38
C ILE A 9 4.41 6.27 -6.08
N GLY A 10 5.29 6.26 -7.07
CA GLY A 10 6.63 6.84 -6.98
C GLY A 10 7.47 6.47 -8.20
N PRO A 11 8.53 7.22 -8.53
CA PRO A 11 9.41 6.88 -9.65
C PRO A 11 10.06 5.50 -9.48
N GLU A 12 10.28 4.77 -10.58
CA GLU A 12 10.97 3.46 -10.56
C GLU A 12 12.43 3.56 -10.06
N THR A 13 13.04 4.73 -10.22
CA THR A 13 14.40 5.04 -9.79
C THR A 13 14.50 5.44 -8.32
N ASP A 14 13.37 5.69 -7.64
CA ASP A 14 13.35 6.08 -6.23
C ASP A 14 13.46 4.86 -5.32
N TYR A 15 14.54 4.82 -4.53
CA TYR A 15 14.80 3.74 -3.58
C TYR A 15 13.64 3.55 -2.60
N ALA A 16 13.13 4.65 -2.03
CA ALA A 16 12.07 4.58 -1.03
C ALA A 16 10.79 3.96 -1.60
N THR A 17 10.45 4.29 -2.84
CA THR A 17 9.31 3.72 -3.55
C THR A 17 9.51 2.24 -3.85
N TYR A 18 10.67 1.86 -4.36
CA TYR A 18 10.98 0.46 -4.64
C TYR A 18 10.92 -0.39 -3.36
N THR A 19 11.55 0.08 -2.28
CA THR A 19 11.52 -0.59 -0.98
C THR A 19 10.10 -0.76 -0.45
N LEU A 20 9.29 0.31 -0.50
CA LEU A 20 7.90 0.23 -0.04
C LEU A 20 7.08 -0.78 -0.87
N TYR A 21 7.24 -0.77 -2.19
CA TYR A 21 6.58 -1.74 -3.07
C TYR A 21 7.00 -3.18 -2.75
N LEU A 22 8.28 -3.43 -2.48
CA LEU A 22 8.75 -4.75 -2.05
C LEU A 22 8.12 -5.19 -0.74
N TRP A 23 8.10 -4.32 0.29
CA TRP A 23 7.44 -4.64 1.56
C TRP A 23 5.97 -5.03 1.38
N PHE A 24 5.26 -4.36 0.47
CA PHE A 24 3.91 -4.74 0.12
C PHE A 24 3.83 -6.17 -0.43
N LEU A 25 4.73 -6.55 -1.34
CA LEU A 25 4.73 -7.86 -1.98
C LEU A 25 5.21 -9.01 -1.09
N THR A 26 6.14 -8.75 -0.16
CA THR A 26 6.82 -9.82 0.60
C THR A 26 6.36 -9.95 2.04
N GLU A 27 5.80 -8.89 2.64
CA GLU A 27 5.49 -8.88 4.07
C GLU A 27 4.03 -8.52 4.33
N VAL A 28 3.51 -7.47 3.69
CA VAL A 28 2.18 -6.93 4.02
C VAL A 28 1.06 -7.73 3.37
N ILE A 29 1.23 -8.23 2.13
CA ILE A 29 0.16 -8.90 1.40
C ILE A 29 -0.33 -10.18 2.08
N ASP A 30 0.58 -10.97 2.65
CA ASP A 30 0.22 -12.23 3.29
C ASP A 30 -0.52 -11.99 4.60
N ILE A 31 -0.08 -10.99 5.39
CA ILE A 31 -0.77 -10.57 6.61
C ILE A 31 -2.18 -10.06 6.26
N LEU A 32 -2.31 -9.17 5.28
CA LEU A 32 -3.61 -8.63 4.86
C LEU A 32 -4.56 -9.73 4.37
N ARG A 33 -4.08 -10.68 3.57
CA ARG A 33 -4.89 -11.81 3.09
C ARG A 33 -5.35 -12.74 4.21
N SER A 34 -4.56 -12.85 5.28
CA SER A 34 -4.93 -13.67 6.45
C SER A 34 -5.99 -13.02 7.35
N GLU A 35 -6.05 -11.69 7.37
CA GLU A 35 -7.00 -10.93 8.19
C GLU A 35 -8.30 -10.58 7.47
N LEU A 36 -8.22 -10.40 6.14
CA LEU A 36 -9.38 -10.08 5.31
C LEU A 36 -10.25 -11.31 5.08
N SER A 37 -11.55 -11.08 4.90
CA SER A 37 -12.49 -12.13 4.51
C SER A 37 -12.16 -12.70 3.12
N GLU A 38 -12.46 -13.98 2.88
CA GLU A 38 -12.15 -14.69 1.63
C GLU A 38 -12.80 -14.05 0.38
N ASP A 39 -13.81 -13.20 0.56
CA ASP A 39 -14.48 -12.47 -0.51
C ASP A 39 -13.76 -11.16 -0.92
N VAL A 40 -12.65 -10.82 -0.26
CA VAL A 40 -11.83 -9.63 -0.54
C VAL A 40 -10.61 -9.98 -1.39
N GLU A 41 -10.57 -9.49 -2.61
CA GLU A 41 -9.42 -9.63 -3.51
C GLU A 41 -8.46 -8.45 -3.35
N VAL A 42 -7.20 -8.71 -2.97
CA VAL A 42 -6.16 -7.68 -2.83
C VAL A 42 -5.33 -7.60 -4.11
N GLU A 43 -5.31 -6.42 -4.72
CA GLU A 43 -4.50 -6.11 -5.90
C GLU A 43 -3.49 -5.01 -5.55
N ILE A 44 -2.21 -5.25 -5.82
CA ILE A 44 -1.13 -4.29 -5.56
C ILE A 44 -0.52 -3.87 -6.89
N ASN A 45 -0.52 -2.56 -7.16
CA ASN A 45 0.02 -1.99 -8.39
C ASN A 45 1.06 -0.90 -8.07
N TRP A 46 2.12 -0.85 -8.85
CA TRP A 46 3.06 0.28 -8.83
C TRP A 46 2.77 1.23 -9.99
N ILE A 47 2.46 2.48 -9.68
CA ILE A 47 2.35 3.57 -10.63
C ILE A 47 3.68 4.32 -10.69
N LYS A 48 4.47 4.04 -11.73
CA LYS A 48 5.85 4.54 -11.89
C LYS A 48 6.03 5.67 -12.89
N ASP A 49 5.11 5.82 -13.84
CA ASP A 49 5.15 6.87 -14.87
C ASP A 49 4.57 8.19 -14.32
N ILE A 50 5.32 8.84 -13.43
CA ILE A 50 4.91 10.06 -12.74
C ILE A 50 6.02 11.11 -12.73
N PRO A 51 5.69 12.40 -12.55
CA PRO A 51 6.69 13.46 -12.40
C PRO A 51 7.59 13.23 -11.17
N GLU A 52 8.90 13.51 -11.30
CA GLU A 52 9.87 13.36 -10.19
C GLU A 52 9.76 14.47 -9.12
N ASP A 53 9.04 15.56 -9.38
CA ASP A 53 8.94 16.75 -8.52
C ASP A 53 7.89 16.63 -7.39
N GLY A 54 7.48 15.42 -7.04
CA GLY A 54 6.49 15.13 -5.99
C GLY A 54 7.07 14.54 -4.71
N THR A 55 6.25 14.49 -3.66
CA THR A 55 6.57 13.74 -2.43
C THR A 55 6.16 12.29 -2.60
N TYR A 56 7.15 11.41 -2.65
CA TYR A 56 7.00 9.96 -2.85
C TYR A 56 7.79 9.17 -1.79
N PRO A 57 7.48 7.87 -1.60
CA PRO A 57 6.34 7.16 -2.16
C PRO A 57 4.99 7.60 -1.59
N LYS A 58 3.90 7.29 -2.29
CA LYS A 58 2.54 7.39 -1.77
C LYS A 58 1.84 6.05 -1.86
N VAL A 59 0.97 5.77 -0.90
CA VAL A 59 0.07 4.61 -0.94
C VAL A 59 -1.36 5.09 -1.06
N LEU A 60 -2.05 4.63 -2.11
CA LEU A 60 -3.49 4.80 -2.24
C LEU A 60 -4.21 3.48 -2.01
N ILE A 61 -5.32 3.50 -1.28
CA ILE A 61 -6.22 2.34 -1.14
C ILE A 61 -7.60 2.73 -1.64
N ASN A 62 -8.04 2.10 -2.74
CA ASN A 62 -9.27 2.44 -3.44
C ASN A 62 -9.37 3.93 -3.82
N GLY A 63 -8.22 4.57 -4.07
CA GLY A 63 -8.13 5.99 -4.44
C GLY A 63 -7.86 6.95 -3.28
N ASP A 64 -8.04 6.51 -2.02
CA ASP A 64 -7.76 7.34 -0.84
C ASP A 64 -6.27 7.30 -0.50
N GLU A 65 -5.65 8.46 -0.22
CA GLU A 65 -4.26 8.54 0.26
C GLU A 65 -4.16 8.05 1.71
N VAL A 66 -3.38 7.00 1.94
CA VAL A 66 -3.23 6.34 3.23
C VAL A 66 -1.86 6.60 3.86
N LEU A 67 -0.83 6.74 3.04
CA LEU A 67 0.54 6.92 3.47
C LEU A 67 1.30 7.80 2.46
N VAL A 68 2.14 8.69 2.97
CA VAL A 68 3.11 9.48 2.19
C VAL A 68 4.48 9.34 2.84
N GLY A 69 5.49 9.11 2.01
CA GLY A 69 6.85 8.75 2.43
C GLY A 69 7.01 7.27 2.78
N ILE A 70 8.26 6.87 3.04
CA ILE A 70 8.60 5.53 3.51
C ILE A 70 8.75 5.56 5.05
N PRO A 71 8.00 4.73 5.80
CA PRO A 71 8.24 4.53 7.22
C PRO A 71 9.58 3.85 7.49
N SER A 72 10.04 3.88 8.73
CA SER A 72 11.32 3.25 9.11
C SER A 72 11.31 1.71 9.06
N ASP A 73 10.12 1.09 9.05
CA ASP A 73 9.93 -0.36 9.16
C ASP A 73 8.61 -0.81 8.48
N PRO A 74 8.55 -2.00 7.85
CA PRO A 74 7.35 -2.54 7.20
C PRO A 74 6.15 -2.70 8.15
N GLY A 75 6.35 -2.91 9.44
CA GLY A 75 5.28 -2.98 10.43
C GLY A 75 4.44 -1.70 10.49
N TYR A 76 5.06 -0.52 10.33
CA TYR A 76 4.32 0.74 10.28
C TYR A 76 3.47 0.89 9.01
N VAL A 77 3.90 0.27 7.90
CA VAL A 77 3.12 0.24 6.66
C VAL A 77 1.84 -0.56 6.89
N TYR A 78 1.98 -1.76 7.46
CA TYR A 78 0.84 -2.60 7.82
C TYR A 78 -0.11 -1.89 8.79
N GLU A 79 0.37 -1.32 9.89
CA GLU A 79 -0.47 -0.62 10.86
C GLU A 79 -1.24 0.56 10.23
N SER A 80 -0.60 1.30 9.31
CA SER A 80 -1.26 2.41 8.59
C SER A 80 -2.42 1.91 7.73
N ILE A 81 -2.22 0.79 7.02
CA ILE A 81 -3.26 0.15 6.20
C ILE A 81 -4.37 -0.41 7.08
N ARG A 82 -4.01 -1.20 8.10
CA ARG A 82 -4.95 -1.80 9.04
C ARG A 82 -5.84 -0.74 9.69
N SER A 83 -5.23 0.33 10.16
CA SER A 83 -5.93 1.48 10.75
C SER A 83 -6.91 2.12 9.75
N TYR A 84 -6.53 2.23 8.47
CA TYR A 84 -7.45 2.68 7.42
C TYR A 84 -8.61 1.70 7.19
N LEU A 85 -8.33 0.39 7.09
CA LEU A 85 -9.35 -0.63 6.84
C LEU A 85 -10.39 -0.69 7.97
N VAL A 86 -9.94 -0.62 9.23
CA VAL A 86 -10.81 -0.59 10.43
C VAL A 86 -11.71 0.65 10.42
N ARG A 87 -11.15 1.84 10.13
CA ARG A 87 -11.96 3.08 10.03
C ARG A 87 -13.01 3.03 8.91
N ARG A 88 -12.79 2.19 7.89
CA ARG A 88 -13.70 2.00 6.75
C ARG A 88 -14.63 0.80 6.91
N GLY A 89 -14.57 0.06 8.02
CA GLY A 89 -15.36 -1.15 8.25
C GLY A 89 -15.11 -2.23 7.19
N ILE A 90 -13.85 -2.35 6.74
CA ILE A 90 -13.40 -3.39 5.80
C ILE A 90 -12.81 -4.56 6.59
N LEU A 91 -12.09 -4.23 7.66
CA LEU A 91 -11.61 -5.12 8.72
C LEU A 91 -12.36 -4.76 10.01
#